data_AF-A0A5B7IQD5-F1
#
_entry.id   AF-A0A5B7IQD5-F1
#
_cell.length_a   1.000
_cell.length_b   1.000
_cell.length_c   1.000
_cell.angle_alpha   90.00
_cell.angle_beta   90.00
_cell.angle_gamma   90.00
#
_symmetry.space_group_name_H-M   'P 1'
#
loop_
_entity.id
_entity.type
_entity.pdbx_description
1 polymer ?
#
loop_
_entity_poly.entity_id
_entity_poly.type
_entity_poly.pdbx_seq_one_letter_code
_entity_poly.pdbx_strand_id
1 'polypeptide(L)'
;MKCSSTNQTADQLVGLLNNLFGRFDIIGKRSGCEKISTLGDCYYGVSGCPEPKPDHAQCCVEMGLSMIDAIQDFDTATNEDINMRVGIHTGKVNVTTYI
;
A
#
# COMPACT_ATOMS: atom_id res chain seq x y z
N MET A 1 5.53 -0.63 -6.65
CA MET A 1 6.55 0.30 -6.09
C MET A 1 7.66 0.40 -7.13
N LYS A 2 8.85 0.91 -6.84
CA LYS A 2 10.07 0.52 -7.55
C LYS A 2 11.19 0.45 -6.51
N CYS A 3 11.62 -0.76 -6.17
CA CYS A 3 12.90 -0.99 -5.49
C CYS A 3 13.96 -1.28 -6.56
N SER A 4 14.95 -0.41 -6.71
CA SER A 4 16.03 -0.56 -7.69
C SER A 4 17.25 -1.24 -7.06
N SER A 5 17.12 -2.46 -6.59
CA SER A 5 18.18 -3.15 -5.85
C SER A 5 18.92 -4.18 -6.71
N THR A 6 19.81 -3.73 -7.58
CA THR A 6 20.63 -4.63 -8.44
C THR A 6 21.67 -5.46 -7.67
N ASN A 7 21.84 -5.25 -6.36
CA ASN A 7 22.83 -5.94 -5.50
C ASN A 7 22.26 -6.57 -4.21
N GLN A 8 20.94 -6.68 -4.03
CA GLN A 8 20.35 -7.32 -2.85
C GLN A 8 20.11 -8.82 -3.08
N THR A 9 20.24 -9.64 -2.03
CA THR A 9 19.79 -11.03 -2.08
C THR A 9 18.26 -11.10 -2.06
N ALA A 10 17.70 -12.22 -2.53
CA ALA A 10 16.25 -12.43 -2.50
C ALA A 10 15.67 -12.27 -1.08
N ASP A 11 16.36 -12.79 -0.06
CA ASP A 11 15.91 -12.70 1.33
C ASP A 11 15.90 -11.26 1.86
N GLN A 12 16.90 -10.46 1.48
CA GLN A 12 16.96 -9.04 1.87
C GLN A 12 15.82 -8.25 1.25
N LEU A 13 15.57 -8.45 -0.05
CA LEU A 13 14.47 -7.78 -0.74
C LEU A 13 13.10 -8.17 -0.16
N VAL A 14 12.90 -9.46 0.12
CA VAL A 14 11.67 -9.96 0.75
C VAL A 14 11.48 -9.36 2.15
N GLY A 15 12.54 -9.30 2.96
CA GLY A 15 12.51 -8.68 4.28
C GLY A 15 12.15 -7.19 4.23
N LEU A 16 12.73 -6.46 3.28
CA LEU A 16 12.45 -5.04 3.02
C LEU A 16 10.97 -4.82 2.65
N LEU A 17 10.46 -5.59 1.68
CA LEU A 17 9.06 -5.53 1.25
C LEU A 17 8.10 -5.88 2.38
N ASN A 18 8.41 -6.90 3.18
CA ASN A 18 7.58 -7.30 4.31
C ASN A 18 7.49 -6.20 5.39
N ASN A 19 8.60 -5.50 5.68
CA ASN A 19 8.58 -4.38 6.62
C ASN A 19 7.64 -3.28 6.12
N LEU A 20 7.78 -2.93 4.85
CA LEU A 20 7.05 -1.84 4.23
C LEU A 20 5.55 -2.15 4.09
N PHE A 21 5.22 -3.37 3.67
CA PHE A 21 3.83 -3.83 3.64
C PHE A 21 3.21 -3.91 5.04
N GLY A 22 3.99 -4.24 6.07
CA GLY A 22 3.53 -4.15 7.46
C GLY A 22 3.14 -2.72 7.87
N ARG A 23 3.92 -1.71 7.45
CA ARG A 23 3.58 -0.29 7.68
C ARG A 23 2.31 0.11 6.91
N PHE A 24 2.18 -0.33 5.67
CA PHE A 24 1.00 -0.09 4.84
C PHE A 24 -0.27 -0.72 5.42
N ASP A 25 -0.17 -1.91 6.00
CA ASP A 25 -1.29 -2.56 6.68
C ASP A 25 -1.78 -1.73 7.89
N ILE A 26 -0.87 -1.06 8.61
CA ILE A 26 -1.24 -0.15 9.72
C ILE A 26 -1.90 1.12 9.17
N ILE A 27 -1.35 1.70 8.11
CA ILE A 27 -1.89 2.91 7.47
C ILE A 27 -3.30 2.64 6.92
N GLY A 28 -3.49 1.55 6.18
CA GLY A 28 -4.79 1.17 5.64
C GLY A 28 -5.86 1.09 6.73
N LYS A 29 -5.57 0.39 7.83
CA LYS A 29 -6.48 0.30 8.99
C LYS A 29 -6.84 1.67 9.58
N ARG A 30 -5.85 2.57 9.73
CA ARG A 30 -6.07 3.92 10.28
C ARG A 30 -6.91 4.80 9.35
N SER A 31 -6.71 4.68 8.05
CA SER A 31 -7.44 5.44 7.03
C SER A 31 -8.82 4.86 6.70
N GLY A 32 -9.21 3.72 7.28
CA GLY A 32 -10.49 3.07 6.97
C GLY A 32 -10.50 2.38 5.60
N CYS A 33 -9.35 1.82 5.22
CA CYS A 33 -9.15 1.02 4.01
C CYS A 33 -8.76 -0.41 4.37
N GLU A 34 -9.24 -1.37 3.58
CA GLU A 34 -8.93 -2.78 3.68
C GLU A 34 -7.93 -3.18 2.61
N LYS A 35 -7.00 -4.08 2.98
CA LYS A 35 -6.04 -4.66 2.04
C LYS A 35 -6.76 -5.71 1.19
N ILE A 36 -6.66 -5.60 -0.13
CA ILE A 36 -7.16 -6.62 -1.05
C ILE A 36 -6.09 -7.69 -1.27
N SER A 37 -4.92 -7.27 -1.74
CA SER A 37 -3.86 -8.19 -2.16
C SER A 37 -2.55 -7.45 -2.37
N THR A 38 -1.50 -8.23 -2.60
CA THR A 38 -0.21 -7.76 -3.10
C THR A 38 0.12 -8.52 -4.38
N LEU A 39 0.66 -7.83 -5.39
CA LEU A 39 1.17 -8.47 -6.61
C LEU A 39 2.59 -7.98 -6.86
N GLY A 40 3.57 -8.84 -6.61
CA GLY A 40 4.98 -8.45 -6.62
C GLY A 40 5.23 -7.35 -5.58
N ASP A 41 5.65 -6.18 -6.04
CA ASP A 41 5.95 -5.01 -5.21
C ASP A 41 4.77 -4.00 -5.14
N CYS A 42 3.61 -4.39 -5.66
CA CYS A 42 2.40 -3.56 -5.66
C CYS A 42 1.49 -3.96 -4.49
N TYR A 43 0.94 -2.94 -3.83
CA TYR A 43 0.02 -3.06 -2.71
C TYR A 43 -1.35 -2.52 -3.13
N TYR A 44 -2.42 -3.31 -2.91
CA TYR A 44 -3.79 -2.93 -3.27
C TYR A 44 -4.66 -2.80 -2.03
N GLY A 45 -5.35 -1.68 -1.92
CA GLY A 45 -6.34 -1.41 -0.88
C GLY A 45 -7.65 -0.87 -1.47
N VAL A 46 -8.72 -0.99 -0.69
CA VAL A 46 -10.05 -0.50 -1.02
C VAL A 46 -10.71 0.10 0.21
N SER A 47 -11.64 1.03 0.00
CA SER A 47 -12.55 1.50 1.04
C SER A 47 -13.98 1.45 0.52
N GLY A 48 -14.94 1.21 1.40
CA GLY A 48 -16.36 1.10 1.04
C GLY A 48 -16.75 -0.24 0.42
N CYS A 49 -16.02 -1.31 0.71
CA CYS A 49 -16.34 -2.67 0.30
C CYS A 49 -15.86 -3.67 1.38
N PRO A 50 -16.67 -4.66 1.80
CA PRO A 50 -18.02 -4.99 1.30
C PRO A 50 -19.07 -3.97 1.71
N GLU A 51 -18.88 -3.28 2.84
CA GLU A 51 -19.83 -2.31 3.36
C GLU A 51 -19.62 -0.92 2.72
N PRO A 52 -20.63 -0.35 2.06
CA PRO A 52 -20.52 0.98 1.47
C PRO A 52 -20.19 2.05 2.51
N LYS A 53 -19.24 2.91 2.16
CA LYS A 53 -18.77 3.99 3.02
C LYS A 53 -18.86 5.33 2.27
N PRO A 54 -19.62 6.34 2.74
CA PRO A 54 -19.81 7.60 2.01
C PRO A 54 -18.51 8.37 1.73
N ASP A 55 -17.55 8.29 2.65
CA ASP A 55 -16.24 8.94 2.63
C ASP A 55 -15.13 8.02 2.06
N HIS A 56 -15.48 6.92 1.36
CA HIS A 56 -14.51 5.96 0.85
C HIS A 56 -13.41 6.58 -0.03
N ALA A 57 -13.76 7.58 -0.84
CA ALA A 57 -12.80 8.26 -1.70
C ALA A 57 -11.78 9.07 -0.88
N GLN A 58 -12.24 9.74 0.18
CA GLN A 58 -11.38 10.48 1.10
C GLN A 58 -10.44 9.54 1.85
N CYS A 59 -10.96 8.42 2.38
CA CYS A 59 -10.16 7.38 3.03
C CYS A 59 -9.00 6.90 2.13
N CYS A 60 -9.29 6.60 0.85
CA CYS A 60 -8.27 6.17 -0.10
C CYS A 60 -7.21 7.26 -0.37
N VAL A 61 -7.60 8.53 -0.44
CA VAL A 61 -6.66 9.65 -0.62
C VAL A 61 -5.78 9.83 0.60
N GLU A 62 -6.35 9.80 1.82
CA GLU A 62 -5.59 9.91 3.07
C GLU A 62 -4.61 8.75 3.25
N MET A 63 -5.02 7.53 2.89
CA MET A 63 -4.15 6.37 2.84
C MET A 63 -2.99 6.59 1.86
N GLY A 64 -3.29 7.06 0.65
CA GLY A 64 -2.30 7.35 -0.39
C GLY A 64 -1.24 8.36 0.05
N LEU A 65 -1.66 9.47 0.65
CA LEU A 65 -0.75 10.50 1.20
C LEU A 65 0.12 9.93 2.31
N SER A 66 -0.49 9.22 3.26
CA SER A 66 0.24 8.59 4.38
C SER A 66 1.26 7.54 3.91
N MET A 67 0.98 6.83 2.82
CA MET A 67 1.93 5.90 2.22
C MET A 67 3.11 6.60 1.54
N ILE A 68 2.89 7.76 0.94
CA ILE A 68 3.98 8.57 0.36
C ILE A 68 4.93 9.01 1.48
N ASP A 69 4.38 9.53 2.59
CA ASP A 69 5.16 9.93 3.75
C ASP A 69 5.94 8.74 4.34
N ALA A 70 5.28 7.59 4.49
CA ALA A 70 5.91 6.38 5.01
C ALA A 70 7.05 5.85 4.12
N ILE A 71 6.96 6.04 2.80
CA ILE A 71 8.04 5.70 1.86
C ILE A 71 9.22 6.63 2.04
N GLN A 72 8.96 7.94 2.18
CA GLN A 72 10.01 8.92 2.38
C GLN A 72 10.77 8.68 3.70
N ASP A 73 10.05 8.37 4.77
CA ASP A 73 10.63 7.98 6.06
C ASP A 73 11.43 6.68 5.97
N PHE A 74 10.90 5.70 5.24
CA PHE A 74 11.55 4.40 5.08
C PHE A 74 12.83 4.51 4.26
N ASP A 75 12.79 5.22 3.14
CA ASP A 75 13.94 5.47 2.28
C ASP A 75 15.05 6.23 3.01
N THR A 76 14.68 7.24 3.82
CA THR A 76 15.63 7.96 4.67
C THR A 76 16.29 7.04 5.71
N ALA A 77 15.56 6.05 6.23
CA ALA A 77 16.05 5.13 7.25
C ALA A 77 16.90 3.99 6.68
N THR A 78 16.64 3.54 5.45
CA THR A 78 17.31 2.39 4.83
C THR A 78 18.35 2.79 3.79
N ASN A 79 18.24 3.98 3.21
CA ASN A 79 19.07 4.50 2.13
C ASN A 79 19.09 3.57 0.90
N GLU A 80 17.91 3.11 0.49
CA GLU A 80 17.70 2.08 -0.54
C GLU A 80 17.18 2.64 -1.89
N ASP A 81 17.05 3.97 -2.02
CA ASP A 81 16.53 4.69 -3.21
C ASP A 81 15.19 4.11 -3.69
N ILE A 82 14.22 4.09 -2.77
CA ILE A 82 12.90 3.51 -3.00
C ILE A 82 11.91 4.60 -3.38
N ASN A 83 11.15 4.34 -4.44
CA ASN A 83 10.08 5.25 -4.87
C ASN A 83 8.75 4.52 -5.09
N MET A 84 7.65 5.25 -4.94
CA MET A 84 6.29 4.73 -5.06
C MET A 84 5.42 5.67 -5.91
N ARG A 85 4.46 5.07 -6.63
CA ARG A 85 3.35 5.80 -7.27
C ARG A 85 2.04 5.30 -6.66
N VAL A 86 1.14 6.23 -6.38
CA VAL A 86 -0.21 5.93 -5.89
C VAL A 86 -1.21 6.26 -6.99
N GLY A 87 -2.10 5.32 -7.30
CA GLY A 87 -3.23 5.52 -8.21
C GLY A 87 -4.52 5.24 -7.46
N ILE A 88 -5.51 6.13 -7.58
CA ILE A 88 -6.82 6.01 -6.92
C ILE A 88 -7.89 6.13 -7.99
N HIS A 89 -8.87 5.24 -7.94
CA HIS A 89 -10.03 5.25 -8.81
C HIS A 89 -11.29 4.92 -8.01
N THR A 90 -12.39 5.59 -8.33
CA THR A 90 -13.72 5.33 -7.74
C THR A 90 -14.64 4.78 -8.81
N GLY A 91 -15.38 3.74 -8.48
CA GLY A 91 -16.34 3.15 -9.39
C GLY A 91 -17.04 1.95 -8.78
N LYS A 92 -18.01 1.41 -9.51
CA LYS A 92 -18.67 0.16 -9.13
C LYS A 92 -17.68 -1.00 -9.29
N VAL A 93 -17.48 -1.75 -8.23
CA VAL A 93 -16.69 -2.98 -8.23
C VAL A 93 -17.62 -4.16 -7.97
N ASN A 94 -17.40 -5.26 -8.68
CA ASN A 94 -18.08 -6.52 -8.40
C ASN A 94 -17.16 -7.34 -7.49
N VAL A 95 -17.45 -7.31 -6.19
CA VAL A 95 -16.74 -8.17 -5.23
C VAL A 95 -17.58 -9.42 -5.04
N THR A 96 -17.09 -10.54 -5.58
CA THR A 96 -17.61 -11.86 -5.25
C THR A 96 -17.01 -12.25 -3.91
N THR A 97 -17.84 -12.40 -2.88
CA THR A 97 -17.43 -12.78 -1.52
C THR A 97 -16.74 -14.16 -1.54
N TYR A 98 -15.42 -14.15 -1.63
CA TYR A 98 -14.49 -15.20 -1.22
C TYR A 98 -13.26 -14.51 -0.65
N ILE A 99 -13.41 -13.91 0.53
CA ILE A 99 -12.30 -13.74 1.46
C ILE A 99 -12.14 -15.02 2.27
#